data_AF-A0A0G0MTX7-F1
#
_entry.id   AF-A0A0G0MTX7-F1
#
_cell.length_a   1.000
_cell.length_b   1.000
_cell.length_c   1.000
_cell.angle_alpha   90.00
_cell.angle_beta   90.00
_cell.angle_gamma   90.00
#
_symmetry.space_group_name_H-M   'P 1'
#
loop_
_entity.id
_entity.type
_entity.pdbx_description
1 polymer ?
#
loop_
_entity_poly.entity_id
_entity_poly.type
_entity_poly.pdbx_seq_one_letter_code
_entity_poly.pdbx_strand_id
1 'polypeptide(L)'
;MKKLILNRRIIVIVIIVIVLIIAIYQIFIKREKSSFVLFDVVKGNVVQEVSETGQVQKGEEIGLNFKTTGRIESVAVKAGDKVVSGQELARLDARQLQIQLEQANAALNVIEAQRGDAQLSLSAARQDLADTITTNNEKVDKEYKDAIAVVDDAYLKGYNAFAFIELLKRTYFTSHPTQESGML
;
A
#
# COMPACT_ATOMS: atom_id res chain seq x y z
N MET A 1 -71.40 -49.36 106.04
CA MET A 1 -70.43 -48.74 106.95
C MET A 1 -69.80 -49.82 107.83
N LYS A 2 -68.53 -50.18 107.61
CA LYS A 2 -67.74 -51.00 108.55
C LYS A 2 -66.47 -50.21 108.87
N LYS A 3 -66.47 -49.52 110.02
CA LYS A 3 -65.31 -48.80 110.55
C LYS A 3 -64.24 -49.84 110.93
N LEU A 4 -63.21 -49.99 110.09
CA LEU A 4 -62.01 -50.73 110.42
C LEU A 4 -61.09 -49.81 111.22
N ILE A 5 -61.09 -49.96 112.54
CA ILE A 5 -60.21 -49.23 113.45
C ILE A 5 -58.84 -49.90 113.33
N LEU A 6 -57.96 -49.37 112.45
CA LEU A 6 -56.64 -49.93 112.17
C LEU A 6 -55.64 -49.52 113.26
N ASN A 7 -54.99 -50.51 113.88
CA ASN A 7 -53.87 -50.29 114.80
C ASN A 7 -52.74 -49.52 114.09
N ARG A 8 -52.17 -48.50 114.74
CA ARG A 8 -51.11 -47.62 114.17
C ARG A 8 -49.95 -48.38 113.52
N ARG A 9 -49.66 -49.62 113.97
CA ARG A 9 -48.63 -50.49 113.40
C ARG A 9 -48.93 -50.98 111.97
N ILE A 10 -50.20 -51.20 111.61
CA ILE A 10 -50.60 -51.68 110.26
C ILE A 10 -50.44 -50.57 109.23
N ILE A 11 -50.75 -49.32 109.60
CA ILE A 11 -50.59 -48.14 108.74
C ILE A 11 -49.11 -47.93 108.38
N VAL A 12 -48.19 -48.13 109.33
CA VAL A 12 -46.73 -48.01 109.10
C VAL A 12 -46.24 -49.08 108.11
N ILE A 13 -46.72 -50.32 108.21
CA ILE A 13 -46.33 -51.40 107.30
C ILE A 13 -46.79 -51.11 105.86
N VAL A 14 -48.02 -50.63 105.68
CA VAL A 14 -48.55 -50.29 104.35
C VAL A 14 -47.77 -49.13 103.71
N ILE A 15 -47.39 -48.11 104.50
CA ILE A 15 -46.56 -47.00 104.02
C ILE A 15 -45.17 -47.51 103.60
N ILE A 16 -44.55 -48.39 104.39
CA ILE A 16 -43.25 -48.99 104.05
C ILE A 16 -43.33 -49.78 102.74
N VAL A 17 -44.40 -50.56 102.53
CA VAL A 17 -44.60 -51.32 101.29
C VAL A 17 -44.79 -50.40 100.09
N ILE A 18 -45.56 -49.31 100.24
CA ILE A 18 -45.74 -48.32 99.17
C ILE A 18 -44.42 -47.63 98.82
N VAL A 19 -43.61 -47.26 99.82
CA VAL A 19 -42.28 -46.66 99.61
C VAL A 19 -41.34 -47.64 98.91
N LEU A 20 -41.37 -48.93 99.28
CA LEU A 20 -40.60 -49.99 98.62
C LEU A 20 -40.99 -50.16 97.15
N ILE A 21 -42.29 -50.15 96.83
CA ILE A 21 -42.78 -50.25 95.46
C ILE A 21 -42.34 -49.04 94.62
N ILE A 22 -42.43 -47.83 95.17
CA ILE A 22 -41.98 -46.60 94.49
C ILE A 22 -40.47 -46.60 94.25
N ALA A 23 -39.68 -47.06 95.23
CA ALA A 23 -38.23 -47.17 95.12
C ALA A 23 -37.83 -48.17 94.03
N ILE A 24 -38.49 -49.33 93.98
CA ILE A 24 -38.25 -50.34 92.94
C ILE A 24 -38.61 -49.78 91.56
N TYR A 25 -39.73 -49.06 91.45
CA TYR A 25 -40.16 -48.46 90.18
C TYR A 25 -39.17 -47.41 89.65
N GLN A 26 -38.66 -46.53 90.52
CA GLN A 26 -37.67 -45.52 90.14
C GLN A 26 -36.33 -46.13 89.70
N ILE A 27 -35.89 -47.21 90.35
CA ILE A 27 -34.58 -47.83 90.08
C ILE A 27 -34.62 -48.71 88.82
N PHE A 28 -35.70 -49.45 88.58
CA PHE A 28 -35.78 -50.42 87.48
C PHE A 28 -36.37 -49.86 86.19
N ILE A 29 -37.35 -48.94 86.25
CA ILE A 29 -38.10 -48.52 85.06
C ILE A 29 -37.60 -47.20 84.47
N LYS A 30 -36.95 -46.35 85.27
CA LYS A 30 -36.52 -45.01 84.82
C LYS A 30 -35.10 -44.94 84.24
N ARG A 31 -34.62 -46.02 83.63
CA ARG A 31 -33.38 -46.00 82.83
C ARG A 31 -33.73 -45.76 81.38
N GLU A 32 -33.89 -44.49 81.01
CA GLU A 32 -33.98 -44.08 79.60
C GLU A 32 -32.67 -44.44 78.89
N LYS A 33 -32.78 -45.36 77.93
CA LYS A 33 -31.67 -45.70 77.04
C LYS A 33 -31.49 -44.55 76.04
N SER A 34 -30.44 -43.77 76.22
CA SER A 34 -29.99 -42.81 75.21
C SER A 34 -29.64 -43.57 73.93
N SER A 35 -30.36 -43.26 72.84
CA SER A 35 -30.14 -43.84 71.52
C SER A 35 -29.19 -42.95 70.73
N PHE A 36 -27.96 -43.42 70.51
CA PHE A 36 -27.05 -42.81 69.54
C PHE A 36 -27.34 -43.38 68.16
N VAL A 37 -27.52 -42.51 67.17
CA VAL A 37 -27.61 -42.92 65.77
C VAL A 37 -26.19 -43.04 65.23
N LEU A 38 -25.76 -44.28 64.99
CA LEU A 38 -24.48 -44.59 64.36
C LEU A 38 -24.70 -44.81 62.86
N PHE A 39 -23.76 -44.34 62.04
CA PHE A 39 -23.73 -44.57 60.60
C PHE A 39 -22.40 -45.23 60.21
N ASP A 40 -22.45 -46.16 59.27
CA ASP A 40 -21.25 -46.80 58.72
C ASP A 40 -20.50 -45.83 57.79
N VAL A 41 -19.19 -45.67 58.00
CA VAL A 41 -18.36 -44.80 57.17
C VAL A 41 -17.86 -45.57 55.95
N VAL A 42 -18.33 -45.16 54.77
CA VAL A 42 -17.92 -45.73 53.47
C VAL A 42 -16.88 -44.81 52.82
N LYS A 43 -15.77 -45.38 52.33
CA LYS A 43 -14.79 -44.64 51.53
C LYS A 43 -15.35 -44.40 50.13
N GLY A 44 -15.49 -43.14 49.74
CA GLY A 44 -15.87 -42.71 48.39
C GLY A 44 -15.06 -41.49 47.95
N ASN A 45 -15.09 -41.17 46.65
CA ASN A 45 -14.46 -39.96 46.14
C ASN A 45 -15.28 -38.73 46.57
N VAL A 46 -14.63 -37.81 47.29
CA VAL A 46 -15.19 -36.50 47.59
C VAL A 46 -14.72 -35.55 46.49
N VAL A 47 -15.62 -35.20 45.58
CA VAL A 47 -15.33 -34.23 44.52
C VAL A 47 -15.71 -32.86 45.05
N GLN A 48 -14.72 -31.98 45.19
CA GLN A 48 -14.94 -30.58 45.53
C GLN A 48 -14.95 -29.78 44.22
N GLU A 49 -16.14 -29.35 43.81
CA GLU A 49 -16.30 -28.44 42.69
C GLU A 49 -15.91 -27.03 43.15
N VAL A 50 -14.87 -26.47 42.53
CA VAL A 50 -14.45 -25.08 42.75
C VAL A 50 -14.95 -24.27 41.57
N SER A 51 -15.96 -23.44 41.82
CA SER A 51 -16.51 -22.54 40.81
C SER A 51 -15.65 -21.29 40.71
N GLU A 52 -14.81 -21.21 39.68
CA GLU A 52 -14.07 -19.99 39.31
C GLU A 52 -14.76 -19.29 38.13
N THR A 53 -14.87 -17.96 38.20
CA THR A 53 -15.41 -17.16 37.09
C THR A 53 -14.27 -16.73 36.18
N GLY A 54 -14.08 -17.45 35.08
CA GLY A 54 -13.24 -17.02 33.95
C GLY A 54 -14.05 -16.18 32.96
N GLN A 55 -13.52 -15.03 32.53
CA GLN A 55 -14.07 -14.33 31.35
C GLN A 55 -13.45 -14.92 30.08
N VAL A 56 -14.29 -15.45 29.19
CA VAL A 56 -13.88 -15.87 27.85
C VAL A 56 -14.02 -14.68 26.91
N GLN A 57 -12.89 -14.13 26.44
CA GLN A 57 -12.89 -13.12 25.38
C GLN A 57 -12.83 -13.82 24.02
N LYS A 58 -13.71 -13.43 23.09
CA LYS A 58 -13.59 -13.81 21.67
C LYS A 58 -12.32 -13.20 21.09
N GLY A 59 -11.75 -13.84 20.06
CA GLY A 59 -10.50 -13.41 19.41
C GLY A 59 -10.51 -11.97 18.88
N GLU A 60 -9.33 -11.50 18.47
CA GLU A 60 -8.98 -10.13 18.07
C GLU A 60 -10.18 -9.27 17.62
N GLU A 61 -10.48 -8.25 18.43
CA GLU A 61 -11.42 -7.19 18.07
C GLU A 61 -10.65 -6.04 17.42
N ILE A 62 -10.97 -5.73 16.16
CA ILE A 62 -10.35 -4.63 15.41
C ILE A 62 -11.40 -3.56 15.13
N GLY A 63 -11.14 -2.34 15.60
CA GLY A 63 -11.91 -1.17 15.22
C GLY A 63 -11.60 -0.77 13.77
N LEU A 64 -12.55 -1.01 12.86
CA LEU A 64 -12.42 -0.62 11.45
C LEU A 64 -12.73 0.87 11.28
N ASN A 65 -11.82 1.58 10.61
CA ASN A 65 -11.99 2.99 10.25
C ASN A 65 -11.65 3.21 8.78
N PHE A 66 -12.24 4.23 8.17
CA PHE A 66 -11.87 4.65 6.82
C PHE A 66 -10.56 5.44 6.85
N LYS A 67 -9.72 5.26 5.81
CA LYS A 67 -8.47 6.04 5.65
C LYS A 67 -8.72 7.52 5.39
N THR A 68 -9.86 7.84 4.80
CA THR A 68 -10.27 9.20 4.43
C THR A 68 -11.63 9.51 5.05
N THR A 69 -11.82 10.75 5.47
CA THR A 69 -13.12 11.24 5.92
C THR A 69 -14.04 11.42 4.71
N GLY A 70 -15.27 10.96 4.81
CA GLY A 70 -16.23 11.06 3.72
C GLY A 70 -17.63 10.59 4.11
N ARG A 71 -18.59 10.84 3.22
CA ARG A 71 -19.96 10.32 3.37
C ARG A 71 -19.99 8.86 2.90
N ILE A 72 -20.64 7.99 3.66
CA ILE A 72 -20.90 6.61 3.23
C ILE A 72 -21.95 6.64 2.11
N GLU A 73 -21.60 6.06 0.96
CA GLU A 73 -22.50 5.85 -0.17
C GLU A 73 -23.35 4.60 0.04
N SER A 74 -22.72 3.49 0.45
CA SER A 74 -23.41 2.23 0.69
C SER A 74 -22.69 1.35 1.71
N VAL A 75 -23.45 0.45 2.34
CA VAL A 75 -22.94 -0.60 3.23
C VAL A 75 -23.40 -1.94 2.67
N ALA A 76 -22.46 -2.82 2.38
CA ALA A 76 -22.68 -4.08 1.66
C ALA A 76 -22.94 -5.28 2.60
N VAL A 77 -22.77 -5.11 3.91
CA VAL A 77 -22.88 -6.17 4.92
C VAL A 77 -23.77 -5.76 6.08
N LYS A 78 -24.37 -6.74 6.76
CA LYS A 78 -25.19 -6.53 7.96
C LYS A 78 -24.46 -7.04 9.20
N ALA A 79 -24.87 -6.52 10.36
CA ALA A 79 -24.34 -6.98 11.64
C ALA A 79 -24.62 -8.48 11.84
N GLY A 80 -23.56 -9.26 12.06
CA GLY A 80 -23.63 -10.72 12.20
C GLY A 80 -23.19 -11.50 10.96
N ASP A 81 -22.98 -10.85 9.82
CA ASP A 81 -22.49 -11.51 8.62
C ASP A 81 -21.02 -11.93 8.78
N LYS A 82 -20.68 -13.13 8.28
CA LYS A 82 -19.29 -13.58 8.17
C LYS A 82 -18.68 -12.97 6.93
N VAL A 83 -17.54 -12.29 7.10
CA VAL A 83 -16.81 -11.62 6.01
C VAL A 83 -15.42 -12.21 5.87
N VAL A 84 -14.90 -12.21 4.65
CA VAL A 84 -13.54 -12.69 4.34
C VAL A 84 -12.60 -11.53 4.03
N SER A 85 -11.29 -11.77 4.10
CA SER A 85 -10.29 -10.75 3.77
C SER A 85 -10.45 -10.25 2.33
N GLY A 86 -10.40 -8.93 2.15
CA GLY A 86 -10.58 -8.25 0.85
C GLY A 86 -12.04 -8.00 0.44
N GLN A 87 -13.02 -8.46 1.23
CA GLN A 87 -14.43 -8.18 0.95
C GLN A 87 -14.77 -6.71 1.20
N GLU A 88 -15.46 -6.08 0.24
CA GLU A 88 -15.98 -4.72 0.40
C GLU A 88 -17.10 -4.72 1.46
N LEU A 89 -16.91 -3.95 2.53
CA LEU A 89 -17.88 -3.82 3.62
C LEU A 89 -18.77 -2.59 3.44
N ALA A 90 -18.18 -1.49 2.97
CA ALA A 90 -18.85 -0.22 2.74
C ALA A 90 -18.07 0.63 1.73
N ARG A 91 -18.78 1.50 1.03
CA ARG A 91 -18.25 2.42 0.02
C ARG A 91 -18.44 3.86 0.46
N LEU A 92 -17.43 4.70 0.26
CA LEU A 92 -17.52 6.15 0.43
C LEU A 92 -17.91 6.83 -0.89
N ASP A 93 -18.66 7.93 -0.79
CA ASP A 93 -18.97 8.80 -1.94
C ASP A 93 -17.67 9.41 -2.47
N ALA A 94 -17.23 8.90 -3.63
CA ALA A 94 -15.97 9.26 -4.26
C ALA A 94 -16.13 10.30 -5.38
N ARG A 95 -17.29 10.96 -5.54
CA ARG A 95 -17.52 11.89 -6.67
C ARG A 95 -16.49 13.01 -6.75
N GLN A 96 -16.12 13.61 -5.61
CA GLN A 96 -15.10 14.65 -5.59
C GLN A 96 -13.71 14.12 -6.00
N LEU A 97 -13.37 12.90 -5.58
CA LEU A 97 -12.12 12.25 -5.95
C LEU A 97 -12.10 11.89 -7.45
N GLN A 98 -13.25 11.47 -8.01
CA GLN A 98 -13.38 11.22 -9.44
C GLN A 98 -13.19 12.50 -10.26
N ILE A 99 -13.80 13.61 -9.85
CA ILE A 99 -13.60 14.92 -10.49
C ILE A 99 -12.12 15.34 -10.43
N GLN A 100 -11.46 15.18 -9.27
CA GLN A 100 -10.03 15.48 -9.13
C GLN A 100 -9.17 14.60 -10.03
N LEU A 101 -9.51 13.31 -10.16
CA LEU A 101 -8.82 12.38 -11.04
C LEU A 101 -8.99 12.79 -12.52
N GLU A 102 -10.21 13.15 -12.94
CA GLU A 102 -10.48 13.63 -14.29
C GLU A 102 -9.72 14.94 -14.59
N GLN A 103 -9.68 15.88 -13.64
CA GLN A 103 -8.90 17.11 -13.78
C GLN A 103 -7.40 16.82 -13.91
N ALA A 104 -6.86 15.90 -13.10
CA ALA A 104 -5.47 15.50 -13.17
C ALA A 104 -5.12 14.83 -14.51
N ASN A 105 -6.00 13.96 -15.00
CA ASN A 105 -5.84 13.31 -16.31
C ASN A 105 -5.92 14.31 -17.47
N ALA A 106 -6.83 15.28 -17.41
CA ALA A 106 -6.92 16.35 -18.39
C ALA A 106 -5.64 17.21 -18.41
N ALA A 107 -5.11 17.56 -17.23
CA ALA A 107 -3.86 18.28 -17.11
C ALA A 107 -2.67 17.48 -17.67
N LEU A 108 -2.63 16.16 -17.42
CA LEU A 108 -1.62 15.27 -17.98
C LEU A 108 -1.67 15.27 -19.52
N ASN A 109 -2.86 15.12 -20.12
CA ASN A 109 -3.03 15.11 -21.57
C ASN A 109 -2.54 16.41 -22.22
N VAL A 110 -2.77 17.57 -21.59
CA VAL A 110 -2.27 18.86 -22.09
C VAL A 110 -0.74 18.89 -22.09
N ILE A 111 -0.11 18.42 -21.01
CA ILE A 111 1.35 18.38 -20.90
C ILE A 111 1.95 17.40 -21.91
N GLU A 112 1.31 16.27 -22.15
CA GLU A 112 1.76 15.29 -23.15
C GLU A 112 1.66 15.84 -24.57
N ALA A 113 0.59 16.57 -24.90
CA ALA A 113 0.47 17.27 -26.17
C ALA A 113 1.57 18.33 -26.35
N GLN A 114 1.80 19.17 -25.34
CA GLN A 114 2.89 20.17 -25.35
C GLN A 114 4.26 19.53 -25.52
N ARG A 115 4.50 18.37 -24.89
CA ARG A 115 5.73 17.60 -25.06
C ARG A 115 5.87 17.11 -26.51
N GLY A 116 4.79 16.63 -27.11
CA GLY A 116 4.76 16.22 -28.52
C GLY A 116 5.13 17.38 -29.45
N ASP A 117 4.51 18.55 -29.27
CA ASP A 117 4.79 19.75 -30.07
C ASP A 117 6.24 20.23 -29.93
N ALA A 118 6.78 20.19 -28.70
CA ALA A 118 8.17 20.53 -28.43
C ALA A 118 9.15 19.55 -29.10
N GLN A 119 8.83 18.26 -29.12
CA GLN A 119 9.64 17.24 -29.81
C GLN A 119 9.62 17.41 -31.33
N LEU A 120 8.46 17.75 -31.91
CA LEU A 120 8.34 18.05 -33.33
C LEU A 120 9.15 19.31 -33.70
N SER A 121 9.03 20.36 -32.90
CA SER A 121 9.79 21.60 -33.08
C SER A 121 11.30 21.38 -32.97
N LEU A 122 11.75 20.56 -32.01
CA LEU A 122 13.15 20.19 -31.88
C LEU A 122 13.66 19.39 -33.09
N SER A 123 12.83 18.48 -33.61
CA SER A 123 13.19 17.66 -34.77
C SER A 123 13.31 18.53 -36.04
N ALA A 124 12.36 19.45 -36.25
CA ALA A 124 12.40 20.41 -37.34
C ALA A 124 13.64 21.32 -37.25
N ALA A 125 13.94 21.86 -36.05
CA ALA A 125 15.12 22.69 -35.83
C ALA A 125 16.44 21.94 -36.09
N ARG A 126 16.51 20.65 -35.75
CA ARG A 126 17.68 19.81 -36.06
C ARG A 126 17.84 19.56 -37.55
N GLN A 127 16.74 19.34 -38.26
CA GLN A 127 16.76 19.16 -39.70
C GLN A 127 17.19 20.45 -40.41
N ASP A 128 16.60 21.59 -40.05
CA ASP A 128 16.98 22.91 -40.59
C ASP A 128 18.47 23.22 -40.37
N LEU A 129 19.00 22.88 -39.19
CA LEU A 129 20.43 23.02 -38.90
C LEU A 129 21.29 22.13 -39.81
N ALA A 130 20.90 20.87 -40.03
CA ALA A 130 21.63 19.95 -40.90
C ALA A 130 21.59 20.40 -42.37
N ASP A 131 20.43 20.87 -42.84
CA ASP A 131 20.23 21.39 -44.19
C ASP A 131 21.06 22.67 -44.42
N THR A 132 21.10 23.55 -43.41
CA THR A 132 21.92 24.78 -43.43
C THR A 132 23.41 24.46 -43.51
N ILE A 133 23.90 23.50 -42.71
CA ILE A 133 25.31 23.08 -42.75
C ILE A 133 25.66 22.52 -44.13
N THR A 134 24.81 21.65 -44.69
CA THR A 134 25.03 21.04 -46.01
C THR A 134 25.06 22.10 -47.10
N THR A 135 24.07 22.99 -47.13
CA THR A 135 23.98 24.08 -48.11
C THR A 135 25.19 25.03 -48.03
N ASN A 136 25.66 25.34 -46.82
CA ASN A 136 26.82 26.20 -46.64
C ASN A 136 28.10 25.53 -47.14
N ASN A 137 28.29 24.23 -46.88
CA ASN A 137 29.43 23.49 -47.41
C ASN A 137 29.40 23.43 -48.93
N GLU A 138 28.24 23.13 -49.53
CA GLU A 138 28.07 23.12 -50.99
C GLU A 138 28.34 24.48 -51.62
N LYS A 139 27.91 25.58 -50.97
CA LYS A 139 28.21 26.95 -51.42
C LYS A 139 29.71 27.24 -51.38
N VAL A 140 30.40 26.88 -50.29
CA VAL A 140 31.86 27.07 -50.16
C VAL A 140 32.61 26.28 -51.26
N ASP A 141 32.22 25.03 -51.50
CA ASP A 141 32.82 24.20 -52.54
C ASP A 141 32.59 24.77 -53.94
N LYS A 142 31.39 25.30 -54.19
CA LYS A 142 31.05 25.95 -55.46
C LYS A 142 31.85 27.23 -55.65
N GLU A 143 31.86 28.12 -54.67
CA GLU A 143 32.62 29.38 -54.71
C GLU A 143 34.11 29.13 -54.93
N TYR A 144 34.67 28.09 -54.31
CA TYR A 144 36.04 27.68 -54.53
C TYR A 144 36.31 27.22 -55.97
N LYS A 145 35.44 26.37 -56.54
CA LYS A 145 35.55 25.92 -57.94
C LYS A 145 35.40 27.08 -58.92
N ASP A 146 34.44 27.97 -58.67
CA ASP A 146 34.20 29.15 -59.51
C ASP A 146 35.42 30.08 -59.48
N ALA A 147 36.05 30.28 -58.31
CA ALA A 147 37.28 31.06 -58.19
C ALA A 147 38.45 30.46 -58.98
N ILE A 148 38.65 29.13 -58.93
CA ILE A 148 39.67 28.45 -59.73
C ILE A 148 39.39 28.63 -61.23
N ALA A 149 38.14 28.45 -61.66
CA ALA A 149 37.77 28.58 -63.07
C ALA A 149 38.05 29.99 -63.62
N VAL A 150 37.82 31.04 -62.81
CA VAL A 150 38.17 32.42 -63.17
C VAL A 150 39.68 32.60 -63.33
N VAL A 151 40.48 32.02 -62.44
CA VAL A 151 41.95 32.08 -62.53
C VAL A 151 42.46 31.34 -63.77
N ASP A 152 41.92 30.14 -64.05
CA ASP A 152 42.30 29.35 -65.24
C ASP A 152 41.94 30.07 -66.55
N ASP A 153 40.74 30.66 -66.63
CA ASP A 153 40.32 31.46 -67.79
C ASP A 153 41.22 32.69 -67.99
N ALA A 154 41.56 33.41 -66.92
CA ALA A 154 42.47 34.55 -66.98
C ALA A 154 43.88 34.13 -67.43
N TYR A 155 44.39 33.01 -66.93
CA TYR A 155 45.68 32.45 -67.35
C TYR A 155 45.70 32.11 -68.84
N LEU A 156 44.67 31.43 -69.33
CA LEU A 156 44.57 31.03 -70.74
C LEU A 156 44.48 32.25 -71.67
N LYS A 157 43.70 33.27 -71.29
CA LYS A 157 43.62 34.54 -72.03
C LYS A 157 44.95 35.27 -72.06
N GLY A 158 45.67 35.33 -70.93
CA GLY A 158 47.00 35.94 -70.85
C GLY A 158 48.02 35.22 -71.73
N TYR A 159 48.05 33.89 -71.69
CA TYR A 159 48.91 33.07 -72.54
C TYR A 159 48.61 33.29 -74.03
N ASN A 160 47.34 33.25 -74.42
CA ASN A 160 46.93 33.47 -75.81
C ASN A 160 47.30 34.88 -76.30
N ALA A 161 47.12 35.90 -75.45
CA ALA A 161 47.53 37.27 -75.77
C ALA A 161 49.05 37.40 -75.96
N PHE A 162 49.84 36.80 -75.06
CA PHE A 162 51.29 36.78 -75.17
C PHE A 162 51.76 36.07 -76.45
N ALA A 163 51.21 34.88 -76.73
CA ALA A 163 51.52 34.12 -77.94
C ALA A 163 51.21 34.90 -79.22
N PHE A 164 50.10 35.65 -79.23
CA PHE A 164 49.74 36.52 -80.34
C PHE A 164 50.73 37.69 -80.54
N ILE A 165 51.18 38.32 -79.45
CA ILE A 165 52.19 39.39 -79.51
C ILE A 165 53.52 38.87 -80.07
N GLU A 166 53.98 37.70 -79.62
CA GLU A 166 55.19 37.07 -80.15
C GLU A 166 55.05 36.70 -81.64
N LEU A 167 53.87 36.23 -82.06
CA LEU A 167 53.58 35.97 -83.48
C LEU A 167 53.63 37.24 -84.32
N LEU A 168 53.01 38.34 -83.85
CA LEU A 168 53.04 39.63 -84.53
C LEU A 168 54.46 40.17 -84.67
N LYS A 169 55.22 40.13 -83.58
CA LYS A 169 56.63 40.53 -83.55
C LYS A 169 57.41 39.73 -84.60
N ARG A 170 57.34 38.39 -84.56
CA ARG A 170 58.03 37.54 -85.52
C ARG A 170 57.63 37.89 -86.96
N THR A 171 56.34 38.00 -87.25
CA THR A 171 55.83 38.27 -88.60
C THR A 171 56.28 39.64 -89.13
N TYR A 172 56.25 40.68 -88.29
CA TYR A 172 56.71 42.03 -88.66
C TYR A 172 58.19 42.02 -89.04
N PHE A 173 59.04 41.43 -88.20
CA PHE A 173 60.49 41.41 -88.42
C PHE A 173 60.94 40.41 -89.50
N THR A 174 60.18 39.37 -89.83
CA THR A 174 60.52 38.44 -90.93
C THR A 174 59.99 38.91 -92.29
N SER A 175 58.90 39.68 -92.33
CA SER A 175 58.33 40.21 -93.58
C SER A 175 58.99 41.52 -94.04
N HIS A 176 59.64 42.24 -93.13
CA HIS A 176 60.41 43.45 -93.41
C HIS A 176 61.86 43.23 -92.95
N PRO A 177 62.67 42.42 -93.67
CA PRO A 177 64.09 42.42 -93.44
C PRO A 177 64.58 43.85 -93.64
N THR A 178 65.18 44.43 -92.60
CA THR A 178 65.82 45.74 -92.65
C THR A 178 66.70 45.80 -93.89
N GLN A 179 66.35 46.70 -94.83
CA GLN A 179 67.25 47.09 -95.91
C GLN A 179 68.44 47.83 -95.29
N GLU A 180 69.41 47.07 -94.79
CA GLU A 180 70.79 47.50 -94.70
C GLU A 180 71.61 46.64 -95.65
N SER A 181 71.55 47.00 -96.92
CA SER A 181 72.62 46.71 -97.87
C SER A 181 72.73 47.89 -98.83
N GLY A 182 73.83 48.62 -98.69
CA GLY A 182 74.27 49.62 -99.66
C GLY A 182 74.09 51.07 -99.21
N MET A 183 75.13 51.65 -98.60
CA MET A 183 75.99 52.63 -99.26
C MET A 183 77.01 53.19 -98.26
N LEU A 184 78.29 52.98 -98.58
CA LEU A 184 79.49 53.77 -98.31
C LEU A 184 79.71 54.34 -96.89
#